data_AF-A0A669EHG9-F1
#
_entry.id   AF-A0A669EHG9-F1
#
_cell.length_a   1.000
_cell.length_b   1.000
_cell.length_c   1.000
_cell.angle_alpha   90.00
_cell.angle_beta   90.00
_cell.angle_gamma   90.00
#
_symmetry.space_group_name_H-M   'P 1'
#
loop_
_entity.id
_entity.type
_entity.pdbx_description
1 polymer ?
#
loop_
_entity_poly.entity_id
_entity_poly.type
_entity_poly.pdbx_seq_one_letter_code
_entity_poly.pdbx_strand_id
1 'polypeptide(L)'
;LSSDVKLSWTLDHMDQNFMSVLKHTMFQPTVSCPLTLTPSETVVTFGDPVSVNCSTSATDVEGMGWEAPFGGTGFEPPPVVTWRVDKLEEWTPSPFCYATLDDGSQCTLRPVITIFKTPDFVSISVLDHSLIMQDTEYNNSTRTQYWLQCNIINVAPVQFLTVNWYKNNESIMAMSFNDTTTKTPVNESSILKINISREENVAEFRCEAELDFGPHGPKLYVSSQTHNVSWTPSPFCYVTLVDGSQCTVSPVITCTNRQCKKYILLNELLISKTII
;
A
#
# COMPACT_ATOMS: atom_id res chain seq x y z
N LEU A 1 -23.96 30.40 60.66
CA LEU A 1 -23.90 29.32 61.67
C LEU A 1 -23.43 28.07 60.94
N SER A 2 -22.14 27.75 60.95
CA SER A 2 -21.49 26.82 61.90
C SER A 2 -22.26 25.49 61.95
N SER A 3 -21.70 24.37 61.52
CA SER A 3 -20.59 23.73 62.24
C SER A 3 -19.73 22.80 61.38
N ASP A 4 -18.42 23.02 61.47
CA ASP A 4 -17.36 22.07 61.11
C ASP A 4 -17.41 20.80 61.97
N VAL A 5 -17.31 19.63 61.34
CA VAL A 5 -17.06 18.35 62.03
C VAL A 5 -15.58 18.02 61.92
N LYS A 6 -14.86 18.18 63.04
CA LYS A 6 -13.53 17.61 63.28
C LYS A 6 -13.68 16.10 63.50
N LEU A 7 -12.98 15.29 62.69
CA LEU A 7 -12.65 13.93 63.05
C LEU A 7 -11.15 13.86 63.39
N SER A 8 -10.87 13.76 64.68
CA SER A 8 -9.56 13.39 65.21
C SER A 8 -9.41 11.88 65.15
N TRP A 9 -8.28 11.39 64.64
CA TRP A 9 -7.83 10.04 64.94
C TRP A 9 -6.37 10.11 65.36
N THR A 10 -6.11 9.57 66.55
CA THR A 10 -4.81 9.40 67.19
C THR A 10 -3.99 8.35 66.44
N LEU A 11 -2.72 8.68 66.15
CA LEU A 11 -1.70 7.78 65.64
C LEU A 11 -1.24 6.87 66.78
N ASP A 12 -1.97 5.79 67.03
CA ASP A 12 -1.49 4.70 67.87
C ASP A 12 -1.58 3.40 67.08
N HIS A 13 -0.44 2.69 67.02
CA HIS A 13 -0.14 1.45 66.29
C HIS A 13 0.19 1.59 64.79
N MET A 14 1.43 2.04 64.52
CA MET A 14 2.15 1.65 63.30
C MET A 14 2.41 0.14 63.34
N ASP A 15 1.65 -0.60 62.53
CA ASP A 15 1.82 -2.03 62.32
C ASP A 15 3.21 -2.31 61.73
N GLN A 16 4.06 -3.05 62.46
CA GLN A 16 5.44 -3.37 62.05
C GLN A 16 5.53 -4.22 60.77
N ASN A 17 4.39 -4.64 60.21
CA ASN A 17 4.33 -5.36 58.94
C ASN A 17 4.37 -4.45 57.70
N PHE A 18 4.10 -3.14 57.80
CA PHE A 18 4.17 -2.26 56.62
C PHE A 18 5.63 -1.93 56.22
N MET A 19 6.56 -1.92 57.19
CA MET A 19 7.99 -1.66 56.96
C MET A 19 8.77 -2.89 56.47
N SER A 20 8.15 -4.08 56.46
CA SER A 20 8.74 -5.31 55.91
C SER A 20 8.54 -5.39 54.39
N VAL A 21 7.40 -4.90 53.88
CA VAL A 21 7.05 -4.98 52.45
C VAL A 21 7.82 -3.93 51.61
N LEU A 22 8.25 -2.83 52.22
CA LEU A 22 9.03 -1.77 51.55
C LEU A 22 10.55 -2.01 51.48
N LYS A 23 11.08 -3.12 52.03
CA LYS A 23 12.52 -3.41 52.04
C LYS A 23 13.03 -4.37 50.95
N HIS A 24 12.16 -4.82 50.03
CA HIS A 24 12.55 -5.75 48.95
C HIS A 24 12.20 -5.33 47.53
N THR A 25 11.78 -4.09 47.31
CA THR A 25 11.89 -3.47 45.99
C THR A 25 13.08 -2.52 46.03
N MET A 26 14.27 -3.07 45.72
CA MET A 26 15.27 -2.23 45.09
C MET A 26 14.61 -1.70 43.83
N PHE A 27 14.21 -0.44 43.86
CA PHE A 27 13.97 0.33 42.65
C PHE A 27 15.33 0.40 41.97
N GLN A 28 15.69 -0.62 41.18
CA GLN A 28 16.73 -0.46 40.18
C GLN A 28 16.23 0.67 39.30
N PRO A 29 16.89 1.83 39.25
CA PRO A 29 16.61 2.77 38.18
C PRO A 29 16.82 1.96 36.90
N THR A 30 15.77 1.84 36.09
CA THR A 30 15.94 1.44 34.70
C THR A 30 16.94 2.44 34.15
N VAL A 31 18.19 2.01 33.94
CA VAL A 31 19.23 2.87 33.40
C VAL A 31 18.76 3.24 32.00
N SER A 32 18.13 4.40 31.90
CA SER A 32 17.69 4.97 30.64
C SER A 32 18.95 5.21 29.83
N CYS A 33 19.04 4.59 28.65
CA CYS A 33 20.22 4.72 27.80
C CYS A 33 20.46 6.21 27.50
N PRO A 34 21.58 6.82 27.89
CA PRO A 34 21.80 8.27 27.78
C PRO A 34 22.19 8.68 26.34
N LEU A 35 21.66 7.99 25.34
CA LEU A 35 21.93 8.23 23.93
C LEU A 35 20.73 8.92 23.28
N THR A 36 20.99 9.68 22.22
CA THR A 36 19.99 10.30 21.36
C THR A 36 20.37 10.06 19.91
N LEU A 37 19.41 9.62 19.11
CA LEU A 37 19.60 9.41 17.67
C LEU A 37 19.06 10.59 16.89
N THR A 38 19.82 11.07 15.90
CA THR A 38 19.40 12.17 15.02
C THR A 38 19.76 11.85 13.56
N PRO A 39 18.76 11.58 12.70
CA PRO A 39 17.35 11.36 13.03
C PRO A 39 17.11 10.00 13.73
N SER A 40 16.03 9.86 14.52
CA SER A 40 15.63 8.57 15.11
C SER A 40 14.87 7.67 14.13
N GLU A 41 14.25 8.27 13.11
CA GLU A 41 13.52 7.60 12.03
C GLU A 41 13.93 8.22 10.70
N THR A 42 14.19 7.39 9.69
CA THR A 42 14.59 7.84 8.35
C THR A 42 13.97 6.97 7.26
N VAL A 43 13.59 7.61 6.16
CA VAL A 43 13.05 6.99 4.95
C VAL A 43 14.01 7.31 3.82
N VAL A 44 14.59 6.28 3.19
CA VAL A 44 15.67 6.43 2.21
C VAL A 44 15.43 5.55 0.99
N THR A 45 15.76 6.07 -0.20
CA THR A 45 15.66 5.29 -1.43
C THR A 45 16.76 4.23 -1.47
N PHE A 46 16.46 3.04 -1.99
CA PHE A 46 17.45 1.98 -2.16
C PHE A 46 18.64 2.48 -3.00
N GLY A 47 19.85 2.31 -2.49
CA GLY A 47 21.11 2.74 -3.11
C GLY A 47 21.56 4.16 -2.75
N ASP A 48 20.71 4.98 -2.13
CA ASP A 48 21.07 6.33 -1.69
C ASP A 48 21.92 6.31 -0.40
N PRO A 49 22.71 7.37 -0.14
CA PRO A 49 23.47 7.49 1.10
C PRO A 49 22.56 7.76 2.30
N VAL A 50 22.97 7.26 3.47
CA VAL A 50 22.30 7.52 4.75
C VAL A 50 23.31 7.87 5.83
N SER A 51 22.90 8.74 6.76
CA SER A 51 23.68 9.02 7.97
C SER A 51 22.79 9.23 9.18
N VAL A 52 23.17 8.66 10.32
CA VAL A 52 22.50 8.85 11.61
C VAL A 52 23.55 9.18 12.67
N ASN A 53 23.33 10.29 13.37
CA ASN A 53 24.16 10.66 14.52
C ASN A 53 23.64 9.96 15.76
N CYS A 54 24.55 9.35 16.51
CA CYS A 54 24.30 8.95 17.89
C CYS A 54 25.06 9.92 18.79
N SER A 55 24.36 10.57 19.71
CA SER A 55 24.92 11.58 20.58
C SER A 55 24.56 11.35 22.05
N THR A 56 25.39 11.83 22.96
CA THR A 56 25.12 11.84 24.40
C THR A 56 25.52 13.18 25.03
N SER A 57 24.80 13.58 26.07
CA SER A 57 25.19 14.68 26.96
C SER A 57 25.63 14.17 28.34
N ALA A 58 25.63 12.86 28.55
CA ALA A 58 26.01 12.27 29.82
C ALA A 58 27.54 12.25 29.96
N THR A 59 28.00 12.43 31.19
CA THR A 59 29.44 12.55 31.50
C THR A 59 30.06 11.24 31.95
N ASP A 60 29.24 10.22 32.21
CA ASP A 60 29.59 8.88 32.68
C ASP A 60 29.62 7.85 31.54
N VAL A 61 29.82 8.29 30.30
CA VAL A 61 29.97 7.44 29.12
C VAL A 61 31.46 7.30 28.81
N GLU A 62 32.00 6.09 28.99
CA GLU A 62 33.39 5.77 28.67
C GLU A 62 33.64 5.81 27.15
N GLY A 63 32.69 5.29 26.37
CA GLY A 63 32.74 5.31 24.92
C GLY A 63 31.49 4.73 24.27
N MET A 64 31.36 4.96 22.97
CA MET A 64 30.18 4.66 22.19
C MET A 64 30.53 4.32 20.74
N GLY A 65 29.59 3.71 20.02
CA GLY A 65 29.86 3.28 18.66
C GLY A 65 28.62 2.74 17.96
N TRP A 66 28.81 2.36 16.70
CA TRP A 66 27.77 1.72 15.88
C TRP A 66 28.17 0.32 15.49
N GLU A 67 27.23 -0.61 15.69
CA GLU A 67 27.28 -1.96 15.13
C GLU A 67 26.28 -2.05 13.99
N ALA A 68 26.76 -2.45 12.82
CA ALA A 68 25.98 -2.56 11.60
C ALA A 68 26.68 -3.49 10.60
N PRO A 69 25.95 -4.10 9.65
CA PRO A 69 26.55 -4.88 8.56
C PRO A 69 27.53 -4.06 7.71
N PHE A 70 27.31 -2.74 7.62
CA PHE A 70 28.15 -1.80 6.89
C PHE A 70 28.30 -0.50 7.68
N GLY A 71 29.48 0.13 7.61
CA GLY A 71 29.71 1.45 8.22
C GLY A 71 29.78 1.45 9.76
N GLY A 72 30.00 0.29 10.40
CA GLY A 72 30.27 0.24 11.83
C GLY A 72 31.53 1.04 12.20
N THR A 73 31.53 1.66 13.38
CA THR A 73 32.56 2.66 13.75
C THR A 73 33.58 2.13 14.75
N GLY A 74 33.32 0.99 15.41
CA GLY A 74 34.11 0.57 16.56
C GLY A 74 33.86 1.46 17.79
N PHE A 75 34.73 1.35 18.78
CA PHE A 75 34.62 2.06 20.07
C PHE A 75 35.27 3.44 19.97
N GLU A 76 34.46 4.48 20.01
CA GLU A 76 34.84 5.87 19.80
C GLU A 76 34.49 6.72 21.03
N PRO A 77 35.22 7.82 21.30
CA PRO A 77 34.93 8.69 22.43
C PRO A 77 33.62 9.48 22.24
N PRO A 78 32.91 9.82 23.33
CA PRO A 78 31.76 10.74 23.29
C PRO A 78 32.21 12.16 22.85
N PRO A 79 31.29 13.07 22.44
CA PRO A 79 29.84 13.00 22.65
C PRO A 79 29.02 12.55 21.44
N VAL A 80 29.62 12.39 20.25
CA VAL A 80 28.88 12.07 19.01
C VAL A 80 29.67 11.10 18.15
N VAL A 81 28.99 10.04 17.70
CA VAL A 81 29.51 9.10 16.71
C VAL A 81 28.46 8.93 15.62
N THR A 82 28.87 9.12 14.37
CA THR A 82 27.98 9.09 13.20
C THR A 82 28.11 7.76 12.47
N TRP A 83 26.99 7.07 12.29
CA TRP A 83 26.90 6.00 11.30
C TRP A 83 26.66 6.61 9.93
N ARG A 84 27.47 6.23 8.94
CA ARG A 84 27.38 6.71 7.55
C ARG A 84 27.59 5.56 6.58
N VAL A 85 26.71 5.47 5.59
CA VAL A 85 26.83 4.51 4.48
C VAL A 85 26.59 5.28 3.19
N ASP A 86 27.54 5.20 2.25
CA ASP A 86 27.47 5.95 0.99
C ASP A 86 26.47 5.37 -0.02
N LYS A 87 26.23 4.05 0.05
CA LYS A 87 25.25 3.34 -0.78
C LYS A 87 24.56 2.26 0.04
N LEU A 88 23.28 2.46 0.35
CA LEU A 88 22.51 1.51 1.14
C LEU A 88 21.77 0.50 0.25
N GLU A 89 22.40 -0.65 0.02
CA GLU A 89 21.90 -1.70 -0.89
C GLU A 89 21.42 -2.98 -0.14
N GLU A 90 21.23 -2.90 1.17
CA GLU A 90 20.66 -3.97 2.01
C GLU A 90 19.27 -3.54 2.50
N TRP A 91 18.23 -4.33 2.24
CA TRP A 91 16.84 -3.99 2.59
C TRP A 91 16.57 -3.99 4.10
N THR A 92 17.41 -4.68 4.89
CA THR A 92 17.25 -4.85 6.33
C THR A 92 18.57 -4.63 7.11
N PRO A 93 19.16 -3.42 7.08
CA PRO A 93 20.50 -3.19 7.62
C PRO A 93 20.58 -3.29 9.16
N SER A 94 19.48 -3.05 9.88
CA SER A 94 19.37 -3.19 11.35
C SER A 94 20.56 -2.65 12.20
N PRO A 95 21.07 -1.43 11.94
CA PRO A 95 22.15 -0.87 12.74
C PRO A 95 21.69 -0.56 14.17
N PHE A 96 22.61 -0.51 15.11
CA PHE A 96 22.35 0.00 16.45
C PHE A 96 23.55 0.77 16.99
N CYS A 97 23.26 1.87 17.68
CA CYS A 97 24.26 2.57 18.46
C CYS A 97 24.35 1.93 19.85
N TYR A 98 25.56 1.78 20.36
CA TYR A 98 25.81 1.31 21.72
C TYR A 98 26.67 2.32 22.50
N ALA A 99 26.55 2.29 23.82
CA ALA A 99 27.43 3.01 24.73
C ALA A 99 27.79 2.12 25.92
N THR A 100 29.01 2.30 26.43
CA THR A 100 29.49 1.72 27.68
C THR A 100 29.65 2.85 28.69
N LEU A 101 29.06 2.68 29.88
CA LEU A 101 29.17 3.63 30.98
C LEU A 101 30.39 3.31 31.87
N ASP A 102 30.81 4.27 32.70
CA ASP A 102 31.96 4.14 33.61
C ASP A 102 31.84 2.98 34.61
N ASP A 103 30.61 2.53 34.91
CA ASP A 103 30.33 1.38 35.76
C ASP A 103 30.41 0.02 35.02
N GLY A 104 30.76 0.05 33.74
CA GLY A 104 30.84 -1.09 32.83
C GLY A 104 29.50 -1.54 32.26
N SER A 105 28.39 -0.88 32.58
CA SER A 105 27.09 -1.19 31.99
C SER A 105 27.02 -0.75 30.53
N GLN A 106 26.24 -1.47 29.73
CA GLN A 106 26.05 -1.17 28.31
C GLN A 106 24.58 -0.90 27.99
N CYS A 107 24.35 0.02 27.07
CA CYS A 107 23.03 0.29 26.53
C CYS A 107 23.07 0.46 25.02
N THR A 108 21.93 0.26 24.37
CA THR A 108 21.82 0.36 22.90
C THR A 108 20.57 1.10 22.48
N LEU A 109 20.62 1.78 21.32
CA LEU A 109 19.49 2.37 20.63
C LEU A 109 19.48 1.98 19.15
N ARG A 110 18.28 1.76 18.61
CA ARG A 110 18.06 1.39 17.21
C ARG A 110 17.30 2.50 16.48
N PRO A 111 17.82 3.06 15.38
CA PRO A 111 17.02 3.93 14.52
C PRO A 111 15.98 3.08 13.76
N VAL A 112 14.86 3.70 13.42
CA VAL A 112 13.90 3.14 12.46
C VAL A 112 14.35 3.54 11.06
N ILE A 113 14.71 2.57 10.23
CA ILE A 113 15.15 2.81 8.86
C ILE A 113 14.17 2.12 7.91
N THR A 114 13.49 2.93 7.09
CA THR A 114 12.63 2.46 6.01
C THR A 114 13.34 2.66 4.68
N ILE A 115 13.69 1.57 4.02
CA ILE A 115 14.27 1.61 2.68
C ILE A 115 13.16 1.36 1.67
N PHE A 116 13.07 2.20 0.65
CA PHE A 116 12.00 2.11 -0.34
C PHE A 116 12.50 2.18 -1.77
N LYS A 117 11.63 1.72 -2.67
CA LYS A 117 11.75 1.85 -4.11
C LYS A 117 10.37 2.05 -4.71
N THR A 118 10.22 3.11 -5.48
CA THR A 118 9.01 3.33 -6.30
C THR A 118 8.86 2.22 -7.34
N PRO A 119 7.64 1.90 -7.79
CA PRO A 119 7.47 0.92 -8.85
C PRO A 119 8.22 1.33 -10.13
N ASP A 120 8.78 0.36 -10.83
CA ASP A 120 9.47 0.60 -12.12
C ASP A 120 8.47 1.04 -13.19
N PHE A 121 7.27 0.47 -13.15
CA PHE A 121 6.18 0.82 -14.03
C PHE A 121 4.82 0.49 -13.40
N VAL A 122 3.85 1.32 -13.76
CA VAL A 122 2.43 1.16 -13.42
C VAL A 122 1.65 1.13 -14.73
N SER A 123 0.85 0.10 -14.96
CA SER A 123 0.16 -0.11 -16.24
C SER A 123 -1.22 -0.72 -16.05
N ILE A 124 -2.14 -0.44 -16.98
CA ILE A 124 -3.47 -1.03 -16.99
C ILE A 124 -3.54 -2.09 -18.09
N SER A 125 -4.06 -3.26 -17.75
CA SER A 125 -4.38 -4.34 -18.70
C SER A 125 -5.85 -4.75 -18.55
N VAL A 126 -6.49 -5.13 -19.67
CA VAL A 126 -7.82 -5.74 -19.67
C VAL A 126 -7.68 -7.24 -19.44
N LEU A 127 -8.46 -7.82 -18.53
CA LEU A 127 -8.46 -9.27 -18.30
C LEU A 127 -9.38 -9.98 -19.31
N ASP A 128 -8.86 -11.02 -19.97
CA ASP A 128 -9.53 -11.80 -21.03
C ASP A 128 -10.85 -12.49 -20.58
N HIS A 129 -11.10 -12.56 -19.27
CA HIS A 129 -12.34 -13.09 -18.69
C HIS A 129 -13.42 -12.01 -18.48
N SER A 130 -13.38 -10.87 -19.17
CA SER A 130 -14.49 -9.93 -19.24
C SER A 130 -15.71 -10.63 -19.84
N LEU A 131 -16.56 -11.18 -18.97
CA LEU A 131 -17.83 -11.78 -19.35
C LEU A 131 -18.73 -10.64 -19.82
N ILE A 132 -19.03 -10.60 -21.12
CA ILE A 132 -20.11 -9.80 -21.65
C ILE A 132 -21.41 -10.43 -21.13
N MET A 133 -21.78 -10.09 -19.90
CA MET A 133 -23.08 -10.44 -19.32
C MET A 133 -24.11 -9.54 -19.96
N GLN A 134 -24.72 -10.02 -21.04
CA GLN A 134 -25.89 -9.38 -21.62
C GLN A 134 -27.08 -9.67 -20.71
N ASP A 135 -27.19 -8.91 -19.63
CA ASP A 135 -28.36 -9.00 -18.75
C ASP A 135 -29.56 -8.39 -19.50
N THR A 136 -30.34 -9.25 -20.14
CA THR A 136 -31.63 -8.91 -20.73
C THR A 136 -32.72 -9.08 -19.67
N GLU A 137 -32.63 -8.41 -18.54
CA GLU A 137 -33.78 -8.32 -17.65
C GLU A 137 -33.78 -6.99 -16.90
N TYR A 138 -34.91 -6.28 -17.05
CA TYR A 138 -35.16 -4.94 -16.53
C TYR A 138 -34.41 -3.81 -17.29
N ASN A 139 -35.09 -3.23 -18.29
CA ASN A 139 -34.88 -1.86 -18.84
C ASN A 139 -34.03 -1.69 -20.13
N ASN A 140 -33.97 -2.66 -21.06
CA ASN A 140 -33.36 -2.46 -22.39
C ASN A 140 -31.91 -1.92 -22.39
N SER A 141 -31.15 -2.15 -21.31
CA SER A 141 -29.81 -1.58 -21.12
C SER A 141 -28.74 -2.66 -21.25
N THR A 142 -28.03 -2.70 -22.37
CA THR A 142 -26.91 -3.63 -22.59
C THR A 142 -25.69 -3.15 -21.80
N ARG A 143 -25.31 -3.83 -20.71
CA ARG A 143 -24.12 -3.49 -19.92
C ARG A 143 -22.99 -4.47 -20.24
N THR A 144 -21.85 -3.94 -20.67
CA THR A 144 -20.63 -4.77 -20.83
C THR A 144 -19.79 -4.63 -19.57
N GLN A 145 -19.48 -5.76 -18.93
CA GLN A 145 -18.63 -5.78 -17.73
C GLN A 145 -17.16 -6.00 -18.14
N TYR A 146 -16.30 -5.02 -17.84
CA TYR A 146 -14.86 -5.11 -18.03
C TYR A 146 -14.14 -5.23 -16.70
N TRP A 147 -13.06 -5.98 -16.69
CA TRP A 147 -12.19 -6.15 -15.53
C TRP A 147 -10.83 -5.57 -15.91
N LEU A 148 -10.53 -4.40 -15.36
CA LEU A 148 -9.24 -3.73 -15.54
C LEU A 148 -8.32 -4.17 -14.41
N GLN A 149 -7.09 -4.52 -14.74
CA GLN A 149 -6.04 -4.82 -13.78
C GLN A 149 -4.97 -3.73 -13.86
N CYS A 150 -4.70 -3.07 -12.74
CA CYS A 150 -3.54 -2.21 -12.57
C CYS A 150 -2.38 -3.08 -12.11
N ASN A 151 -1.28 -3.09 -12.86
CA ASN A 151 -0.06 -3.82 -12.55
C ASN A 151 0.97 -2.85 -11.98
N ILE A 152 1.53 -3.18 -10.81
CA ILE A 152 2.52 -2.38 -10.09
C ILE A 152 3.77 -3.26 -9.93
N ILE A 153 4.85 -2.91 -10.65
CA ILE A 153 6.01 -3.80 -10.76
C ILE A 153 7.20 -3.30 -9.93
N ASN A 154 7.81 -4.24 -9.18
CA ASN A 154 9.00 -4.05 -8.36
C ASN A 154 8.93 -2.87 -7.38
N VAL A 155 7.83 -2.77 -6.64
CA VAL A 155 7.63 -1.76 -5.58
C VAL A 155 8.08 -2.30 -4.22
N ALA A 156 8.68 -1.45 -3.38
CA ALA A 156 9.07 -1.81 -2.02
C ALA A 156 9.02 -0.62 -1.04
N PRO A 157 8.70 -0.86 0.25
CA PRO A 157 8.03 -2.04 0.76
C PRO A 157 6.51 -1.90 0.57
N VAL A 158 5.83 -3.02 0.34
CA VAL A 158 4.43 -3.01 -0.09
C VAL A 158 3.46 -2.48 0.99
N GLN A 159 3.83 -2.55 2.27
CA GLN A 159 3.04 -2.04 3.40
C GLN A 159 2.67 -0.55 3.31
N PHE A 160 3.41 0.25 2.55
CA PHE A 160 3.13 1.68 2.36
C PHE A 160 2.39 1.99 1.05
N LEU A 161 2.11 0.96 0.24
CA LEU A 161 1.48 1.11 -1.06
C LEU A 161 -0.05 1.19 -0.93
N THR A 162 -0.62 2.20 -1.57
CA THR A 162 -2.04 2.28 -1.90
C THR A 162 -2.19 2.45 -3.41
N VAL A 163 -3.05 1.65 -4.03
CA VAL A 163 -3.40 1.78 -5.46
C VAL A 163 -4.73 2.50 -5.58
N ASN A 164 -4.68 3.70 -6.13
CA ASN A 164 -5.84 4.56 -6.37
C ASN A 164 -6.29 4.44 -7.82
N TRP A 165 -7.58 4.23 -8.04
CA TRP A 165 -8.23 4.22 -9.35
C TRP A 165 -9.01 5.49 -9.58
N TYR A 166 -8.89 6.04 -10.78
CA TYR A 166 -9.59 7.23 -11.23
C TYR A 166 -10.39 6.91 -12.49
N LYS A 167 -11.63 7.42 -12.56
CA LYS A 167 -12.46 7.48 -13.78
C LYS A 167 -12.72 8.94 -14.10
N ASN A 168 -12.37 9.40 -15.30
CA ASN A 168 -12.52 10.79 -15.71
C ASN A 168 -11.92 11.79 -14.68
N ASN A 169 -10.77 11.42 -14.11
CA ASN A 169 -10.06 12.14 -13.05
C ASN A 169 -10.75 12.20 -11.66
N GLU A 170 -11.84 11.47 -11.44
CA GLU A 170 -12.45 11.29 -10.12
C GLU A 170 -12.01 9.96 -9.49
N SER A 171 -11.65 9.97 -8.21
CA SER A 171 -11.28 8.75 -7.50
C SER A 171 -12.50 7.85 -7.28
N ILE A 172 -12.37 6.58 -7.67
CA ILE A 172 -13.48 5.60 -7.64
C ILE A 172 -13.18 4.36 -6.79
N MET A 173 -11.91 4.05 -6.52
CA MET A 173 -11.50 2.91 -5.71
C MET A 173 -10.09 3.13 -5.18
N ALA A 174 -9.83 2.69 -3.96
CA ALA A 174 -8.50 2.61 -3.39
C ALA A 174 -8.29 1.20 -2.80
N MET A 175 -7.08 0.65 -2.94
CA MET A 175 -6.70 -0.64 -2.40
C MET A 175 -5.34 -0.54 -1.73
N SER A 176 -5.26 -0.91 -0.45
CA SER A 176 -4.02 -0.98 0.31
C SER A 176 -3.58 -2.44 0.54
N PHE A 177 -2.31 -2.63 0.87
CA PHE A 177 -1.71 -3.94 1.10
C PHE A 177 -1.24 -4.08 2.55
N ASN A 178 -1.50 -5.25 3.16
CA ASN A 178 -1.25 -5.48 4.58
C ASN A 178 0.02 -6.33 4.86
N ASP A 179 0.81 -6.67 3.84
CA ASP A 179 2.06 -7.41 4.05
C ASP A 179 3.13 -6.50 4.66
N THR A 180 3.42 -6.74 5.93
CA THR A 180 4.42 -6.00 6.72
C THR A 180 5.77 -6.70 6.80
N THR A 181 5.86 -7.95 6.35
CA THR A 181 7.06 -8.78 6.44
C THR A 181 7.98 -8.60 5.25
N THR A 182 7.41 -8.40 4.06
CA THR A 182 8.20 -8.31 2.83
C THR A 182 8.77 -6.90 2.68
N LYS A 183 10.09 -6.78 2.81
CA LYS A 183 10.82 -5.52 2.65
C LYS A 183 11.41 -5.32 1.25
N THR A 184 11.53 -6.40 0.49
CA THR A 184 12.12 -6.43 -0.86
C THR A 184 11.08 -6.06 -1.94
N PRO A 185 11.51 -5.74 -3.18
CA PRO A 185 10.62 -5.46 -4.29
C PRO A 185 9.69 -6.62 -4.62
N VAL A 186 8.41 -6.31 -4.80
CA VAL A 186 7.36 -7.25 -5.21
C VAL A 186 6.53 -6.70 -6.36
N ASN A 187 5.83 -7.62 -7.03
CA ASN A 187 4.84 -7.28 -8.04
C ASN A 187 3.45 -7.41 -7.42
N GLU A 188 2.67 -6.35 -7.51
CA GLU A 188 1.31 -6.30 -7.01
C GLU A 188 0.33 -5.91 -8.10
N SER A 189 -0.95 -6.19 -7.85
CA SER A 189 -2.01 -5.75 -8.75
C SER A 189 -3.29 -5.40 -8.02
N SER A 190 -4.08 -4.53 -8.64
CA SER A 190 -5.42 -4.19 -8.19
C SER A 190 -6.39 -4.42 -9.35
N ILE A 191 -7.57 -4.97 -9.05
CA ILE A 191 -8.60 -5.26 -10.07
C ILE A 191 -9.79 -4.31 -9.87
N LEU A 192 -10.09 -3.53 -10.90
CA LEU A 192 -11.28 -2.70 -10.99
C LEU A 192 -12.31 -3.36 -11.92
N LYS A 193 -13.51 -3.61 -11.39
CA LYS A 193 -14.66 -4.09 -12.16
C LYS A 193 -15.51 -2.90 -12.59
N ILE A 194 -15.72 -2.73 -13.89
CA ILE A 194 -16.48 -1.62 -14.46
C ILE A 194 -17.61 -2.13 -15.34
N ASN A 195 -18.69 -1.35 -15.42
CA ASN A 195 -19.79 -1.56 -16.34
C ASN A 195 -19.90 -0.32 -17.23
N ILE A 196 -19.77 -0.48 -18.54
CA ILE A 196 -19.93 0.62 -19.50
C ILE A 196 -21.27 0.48 -20.20
N SER A 197 -22.03 1.58 -20.23
CA SER A 197 -23.32 1.65 -20.91
C SER A 197 -23.17 2.23 -22.31
N ARG A 198 -24.23 2.10 -23.13
CA ARG A 198 -24.24 2.59 -24.52
C ARG A 198 -24.16 4.12 -24.61
N GLU A 199 -24.60 4.81 -23.56
CA GLU A 199 -24.65 6.27 -23.47
C GLU A 199 -23.30 6.89 -23.10
N GLU A 200 -22.37 6.08 -22.55
CA GLU A 200 -20.98 6.51 -22.29
C GLU A 200 -20.16 6.39 -23.58
N ASN A 201 -19.87 7.53 -24.22
CA ASN A 201 -19.09 7.58 -25.47
C ASN A 201 -17.69 6.94 -25.31
N VAL A 202 -16.93 7.38 -24.31
CA VAL A 202 -15.61 6.87 -23.90
C VAL A 202 -15.43 7.20 -22.42
N ALA A 203 -14.98 6.23 -21.62
CA ALA A 203 -14.57 6.45 -20.24
C ALA A 203 -13.05 6.32 -20.11
N GLU A 204 -12.43 7.28 -19.43
CA GLU A 204 -10.98 7.32 -19.22
C GLU A 204 -10.64 6.78 -17.83
N PHE A 205 -9.77 5.79 -17.77
CA PHE A 205 -9.31 5.18 -16.53
C PHE A 205 -7.82 5.41 -16.31
N ARG A 206 -7.44 5.68 -15.06
CA ARG A 206 -6.05 5.78 -14.62
C ARG A 206 -5.93 5.10 -13.28
N CYS A 207 -4.87 4.32 -13.07
CA CYS A 207 -4.46 3.90 -11.74
C CYS A 207 -3.16 4.58 -11.33
N GLU A 208 -3.02 4.86 -10.04
CA GLU A 208 -1.85 5.50 -9.43
C GLU A 208 -1.40 4.70 -8.23
N ALA A 209 -0.11 4.39 -8.17
CA ALA A 209 0.54 3.81 -7.01
C ALA A 209 1.03 4.95 -6.10
N GLU A 210 0.43 5.06 -4.93
CA GLU A 210 0.81 5.98 -3.87
C GLU A 210 1.65 5.24 -2.81
N LEU A 211 2.84 5.75 -2.51
CA LEU A 211 3.66 5.34 -1.38
C LEU A 211 3.60 6.43 -0.31
N ASP A 212 2.99 6.13 0.84
CA ASP A 212 2.85 7.04 1.97
C ASP A 212 3.61 6.53 3.19
N PHE A 213 4.68 7.23 3.56
CA PHE A 213 5.53 6.89 4.71
C PHE A 213 5.12 7.64 6.00
N GLY A 214 3.96 8.29 6.01
CA GLY A 214 3.45 9.01 7.16
C GLY A 214 4.05 10.42 7.34
N PRO A 215 3.88 11.05 8.52
CA PRO A 215 4.11 12.49 8.70
C PRO A 215 5.57 12.95 8.53
N HIS A 216 6.53 12.06 8.73
CA HIS A 216 7.96 12.37 8.63
C HIS A 216 8.60 11.87 7.33
N GLY A 217 7.83 11.21 6.46
CA GLY A 217 8.30 10.67 5.20
C GLY A 217 7.66 11.35 3.99
N PRO A 218 8.23 11.16 2.78
CA PRO A 218 7.64 11.68 1.57
C PRO A 218 6.32 10.97 1.24
N LYS A 219 5.49 11.60 0.42
CA LYS A 219 4.45 10.89 -0.33
C LYS A 219 4.85 10.88 -1.80
N LEU A 220 4.85 9.70 -2.40
CA LEU A 220 5.30 9.49 -3.78
C LEU A 220 4.19 8.87 -4.60
N TYR A 221 4.07 9.32 -5.85
CA TYR A 221 2.99 8.93 -6.75
C TYR A 221 3.58 8.48 -8.09
N VAL A 222 3.20 7.29 -8.54
CA VAL A 222 3.54 6.78 -9.87
C VAL A 222 2.25 6.42 -10.59
N SER A 223 1.94 7.17 -11.64
CA SER A 223 0.72 7.01 -12.42
C SER A 223 0.93 6.11 -13.64
N SER A 224 -0.08 5.31 -13.95
CA SER A 224 -0.23 4.70 -15.27
C SER A 224 -0.57 5.70 -16.35
N GLN A 225 -0.36 5.31 -17.61
CA GLN A 225 -0.99 5.97 -18.74
C GLN A 225 -2.51 5.79 -18.70
N THR A 226 -3.24 6.80 -19.19
CA THR A 226 -4.70 6.73 -19.30
C THR A 226 -5.12 5.61 -20.24
N HIS A 227 -6.05 4.77 -19.77
CA HIS A 227 -6.65 3.69 -20.54
C HIS A 227 -8.10 4.04 -20.87
N ASN A 228 -8.41 4.08 -22.16
CA ASN A 228 -9.73 4.43 -22.66
C ASN A 228 -10.52 3.17 -22.93
N VAL A 229 -11.71 3.09 -22.33
CA VAL A 229 -12.63 1.99 -22.59
C VAL A 229 -13.89 2.58 -23.20
N SER A 230 -14.24 2.08 -24.38
CA SER A 230 -15.47 2.43 -25.09
C SER A 230 -16.44 1.26 -25.06
N TRP A 231 -17.73 1.56 -25.14
CA TRP A 231 -18.71 0.53 -25.45
C TRP A 231 -18.48 0.01 -26.87
N THR A 232 -18.12 -1.25 -27.01
CA THR A 232 -18.15 -1.96 -28.29
C THR A 232 -19.26 -3.00 -28.24
N PRO A 233 -20.20 -3.01 -29.20
CA PRO A 233 -21.13 -4.12 -29.32
C PRO A 233 -20.33 -5.39 -29.56
N SER A 234 -20.68 -6.47 -28.83
CA SER A 234 -20.11 -7.80 -29.08
C SER A 234 -20.15 -8.11 -30.57
N PRO A 235 -19.07 -8.63 -31.18
CA PRO A 235 -19.10 -9.07 -32.58
C PRO A 235 -20.03 -10.26 -32.79
N PHE A 236 -20.51 -10.91 -31.72
CA PHE A 236 -21.46 -12.00 -31.79
C PHE A 236 -22.90 -11.48 -31.75
N CYS A 237 -23.49 -11.30 -32.94
CA CYS A 237 -24.94 -11.31 -33.06
C CYS A 237 -25.43 -12.76 -32.96
N TYR A 238 -26.26 -13.07 -31.97
CA TYR A 238 -27.01 -14.33 -31.96
C TYR A 238 -28.28 -14.13 -32.80
N VAL A 239 -28.46 -14.96 -33.83
CA VAL A 239 -29.71 -15.01 -34.58
C VAL A 239 -30.53 -16.17 -34.05
N THR A 240 -31.71 -15.89 -33.50
CA THR A 240 -32.72 -16.89 -33.17
C THR A 240 -33.64 -17.08 -34.37
N LEU A 241 -33.73 -18.31 -34.86
CA LEU A 241 -34.70 -18.68 -35.88
C LEU A 241 -36.10 -18.74 -35.25
N VAL A 242 -37.14 -18.54 -36.06
CA VAL A 242 -38.56 -18.50 -35.64
C VAL A 242 -39.02 -19.82 -35.00
N ASP A 243 -38.25 -20.90 -35.17
CA ASP A 243 -38.47 -22.21 -34.56
C ASP A 243 -37.77 -22.42 -33.19
N GLY A 244 -37.09 -21.39 -32.67
CA GLY A 244 -36.41 -21.44 -31.38
C GLY A 244 -34.98 -21.98 -31.42
N SER A 245 -34.42 -22.28 -32.60
CA SER A 245 -33.02 -22.71 -32.73
C SER A 245 -32.04 -21.52 -32.71
N GLN A 246 -30.96 -21.65 -31.93
CA GLN A 246 -29.91 -20.62 -31.80
C GLN A 246 -28.79 -20.85 -32.83
N CYS A 247 -28.41 -19.82 -33.58
CA CYS A 247 -27.25 -19.84 -34.48
C CYS A 247 -26.15 -18.88 -33.98
N THR A 248 -24.89 -19.32 -34.02
CA THR A 248 -23.70 -18.50 -33.81
C THR A 248 -23.27 -17.83 -35.11
N VAL A 249 -23.18 -16.50 -35.13
CA VAL A 249 -22.78 -15.74 -36.34
C VAL A 249 -21.31 -15.29 -36.22
N SER A 250 -20.52 -15.64 -37.23
CA SER A 250 -19.15 -15.16 -37.49
C SER A 250 -19.20 -14.12 -38.62
N PRO A 251 -18.20 -13.24 -38.85
CA PRO A 251 -18.33 -12.07 -39.74
C PRO A 251 -18.53 -12.40 -41.23
N VAL A 252 -18.60 -13.69 -41.61
CA VAL A 252 -19.01 -14.16 -42.93
C VAL A 252 -20.16 -15.16 -42.78
N ILE A 253 -21.34 -14.80 -43.30
CA ILE A 253 -22.45 -15.75 -43.45
C ILE A 253 -22.18 -16.59 -44.70
N THR A 254 -21.58 -17.77 -44.52
CA THR A 254 -21.59 -18.84 -45.54
C THR A 254 -22.72 -19.81 -45.24
N CYS A 255 -23.84 -19.71 -45.97
CA CYS A 255 -24.93 -20.69 -45.91
C CYS A 255 -24.83 -21.65 -47.10
N THR A 256 -24.74 -22.95 -46.83
CA THR A 256 -24.66 -24.04 -47.84
C THR A 256 -26.02 -24.59 -48.28
N ASN A 257 -27.13 -23.90 -48.03
CA ASN A 257 -28.41 -24.34 -48.60
C ASN A 257 -29.39 -23.19 -48.91
N ARG A 258 -30.14 -23.39 -50.00
CA ARG A 258 -30.65 -22.40 -50.97
C ARG A 258 -31.77 -21.44 -50.55
N GLN A 259 -31.97 -21.11 -49.27
CA GLN A 259 -32.94 -20.07 -48.91
C GLN A 259 -32.49 -19.22 -47.73
N CYS A 260 -31.94 -18.04 -48.02
CA CYS A 260 -31.87 -16.93 -47.06
C CYS A 260 -32.07 -15.62 -47.81
N LYS A 261 -33.19 -14.95 -47.58
CA LYS A 261 -33.33 -13.52 -47.88
C LYS A 261 -32.47 -12.77 -46.88
N LYS A 262 -31.65 -11.83 -47.37
CA LYS A 262 -30.82 -10.97 -46.53
C LYS A 262 -31.74 -9.94 -45.85
N TYR A 263 -31.86 -10.01 -44.53
CA TYR A 263 -32.55 -8.99 -43.74
C TYR A 263 -31.52 -8.19 -42.97
N ILE A 264 -31.52 -6.87 -43.18
CA ILE A 264 -30.77 -5.91 -42.38
C ILE A 264 -31.82 -5.22 -41.49
N LEU A 265 -31.70 -5.40 -40.18
CA LEU A 265 -32.53 -4.69 -39.20
C LEU A 265 -31.83 -3.36 -38.86
N LEU A 266 -32.48 -2.25 -39.22
CA LEU A 266 -32.14 -0.89 -38.79
C LEU A 266 -33.43 -0.28 -38.23
N ASN A 267 -33.42 0.05 -36.93
CA ASN A 267 -34.51 0.75 -36.21
C ASN A 267 -35.93 0.19 -36.47
N GLU A 268 -36.16 -1.09 -36.13
CA GLU A 268 -37.49 -1.76 -36.15
C GLU A 268 -38.34 -1.66 -37.42
N LEU A 269 -37.78 -1.22 -38.55
CA LEU A 269 -38.43 -1.29 -39.86
C LEU A 269 -37.78 -2.39 -40.69
N LEU A 270 -38.57 -3.42 -41.00
CA LEU A 270 -38.18 -4.53 -41.85
C LEU A 270 -38.15 -4.06 -43.31
N ILE A 271 -37.05 -3.45 -43.75
CA ILE A 271 -36.89 -3.02 -45.14
C ILE A 271 -36.42 -4.21 -45.98
N SER A 272 -37.37 -4.87 -46.64
CA SER A 272 -37.10 -5.80 -47.73
C SER A 272 -36.58 -5.02 -48.95
N LYS A 273 -35.27 -5.04 -49.20
CA LYS A 273 -34.72 -4.66 -50.51
C LYS A 273 -34.40 -5.91 -51.32
N THR A 274 -35.24 -6.20 -52.31
CA THR A 274 -34.89 -7.08 -53.42
C THR A 274 -33.85 -6.35 -54.27
N ILE A 275 -32.60 -6.78 -54.20
CA ILE A 275 -31.60 -6.39 -55.21
C ILE A 275 -31.76 -7.42 -56.33
N ILE A 276 -32.23 -6.96 -57.49
CA ILE A 276 -32.18 -7.73 -58.75
C ILE A 276 -30.74 -7.73 -59.24
#